data_AF-A0A370EZJ5-F1
#
_entry.id   AF-A0A370EZJ5-F1
#
_cell.length_a   1.000
_cell.length_b   1.000
_cell.length_c   1.000
_cell.angle_alpha   90.00
_cell.angle_beta   90.00
_cell.angle_gamma   90.00
#
_symmetry.space_group_name_H-M   'P 1'
#
loop_
_entity.id
_entity.type
_entity.pdbx_description
1 polymer ?
#
loop_
_entity_poly.entity_id
_entity_poly.type
_entity_poly.pdbx_seq_one_letter_code
_entity_poly.pdbx_strand_id
1 'polypeptide(L)'
;MPLRVRSSSDRCSTLVQDSLSRNEHGQGLQKPDTYDGRMARTPDITSPHVVTYDGLPAAAGGAHSLRAKRPDKAFQRLQSFVGACTAPVSPAAWAFEISAGGPPAPTARAVALATERFGGPRYRAQTHTEWNVPPEFVSHALEALIDVGPEVTTHGRSLAALTCSTPVRLVDPDTGASYPDITPDAFGHFAVDGYGRRLGASGLRATLGTAASSLSLWLNLPADERLAPGARHLQGHLPFRLSAKHWRLWRPTRSGDAYRATKTPSPLHDRV
;
A
#
# COMPACT_ATOMS: atom_id res chain seq x y z
N MET A 1 40.81 -33.25 -15.09
CA MET A 1 40.61 -34.66 -14.71
C MET A 1 39.17 -34.85 -14.22
N PRO A 2 38.32 -35.60 -14.94
CA PRO A 2 36.94 -35.86 -14.54
C PRO A 2 36.79 -37.26 -13.94
N LEU A 3 36.04 -37.40 -12.84
CA LEU A 3 35.59 -38.69 -12.34
C LEU A 3 34.10 -38.87 -12.66
N ARG A 4 33.84 -39.83 -13.56
CA ARG A 4 32.57 -40.54 -13.74
C ARG A 4 32.46 -41.65 -12.70
N VAL A 5 31.22 -42.10 -12.44
CA VAL A 5 30.68 -43.50 -12.39
C VAL A 5 29.36 -43.42 -11.58
N ARG A 6 28.18 -43.45 -12.25
CA ARG A 6 27.30 -44.63 -12.55
C ARG A 6 26.57 -45.16 -11.28
N SER A 7 25.24 -45.14 -11.19
CA SER A 7 24.18 -45.90 -11.91
C SER A 7 23.79 -47.21 -11.22
N SER A 8 22.50 -47.35 -10.85
CA SER A 8 21.65 -48.57 -10.92
C SER A 8 20.27 -48.23 -10.33
N SER A 9 19.16 -48.29 -11.09
CA SER A 9 18.28 -49.46 -11.37
C SER A 9 17.65 -50.05 -10.09
N ASP A 10 16.36 -50.42 -9.98
CA ASP A 10 15.37 -50.80 -10.98
C ASP A 10 13.93 -50.83 -10.39
N ARG A 11 12.97 -50.74 -11.33
CA ARG A 11 11.57 -51.18 -11.46
C ARG A 11 10.87 -52.03 -10.36
N CYS A 12 9.54 -51.82 -10.24
CA CYS A 12 8.54 -52.87 -10.57
C CYS A 12 7.10 -52.34 -10.74
N SER A 13 6.45 -52.75 -11.83
CA SER A 13 5.00 -52.64 -12.16
C SER A 13 4.17 -53.69 -11.39
N THR A 14 2.84 -53.62 -11.27
CA THR A 14 1.80 -54.30 -12.12
C THR A 14 0.44 -54.09 -11.40
N LEU A 15 -0.59 -53.43 -11.95
CA LEU A 15 -1.73 -53.93 -12.76
C LEU A 15 -2.65 -54.95 -12.05
N VAL A 16 -3.95 -54.66 -11.87
CA VAL A 16 -5.13 -55.55 -12.07
C VAL A 16 -6.41 -54.71 -12.31
N GLN A 17 -7.19 -55.13 -13.32
CA GLN A 17 -8.48 -54.62 -13.82
C GLN A 17 -9.69 -55.42 -13.26
N ASP A 18 -10.89 -54.92 -13.62
CA ASP A 18 -12.20 -55.58 -13.77
C ASP A 18 -13.02 -55.88 -12.49
N SER A 19 -14.31 -55.55 -12.41
CA SER A 19 -15.38 -56.12 -13.25
C SER A 19 -16.72 -55.37 -13.15
N LEU A 20 -17.50 -55.45 -14.25
CA LEU A 20 -18.88 -55.01 -14.46
C LEU A 20 -19.92 -55.96 -13.82
N SER A 21 -21.11 -55.44 -13.44
CA SER A 21 -22.43 -55.97 -13.88
C SER A 21 -23.66 -55.33 -13.20
N ARG A 22 -24.49 -54.70 -14.04
CA ARG A 22 -25.97 -54.85 -14.23
C ARG A 22 -26.92 -54.89 -13.02
N ASN A 23 -27.95 -54.03 -13.05
CA ASN A 23 -29.31 -54.43 -13.41
C ASN A 23 -30.24 -53.23 -13.69
N GLU A 24 -31.03 -53.37 -14.75
CA GLU A 24 -32.18 -52.53 -15.12
C GLU A 24 -33.42 -52.96 -14.33
N HIS A 25 -34.35 -52.04 -14.02
CA HIS A 25 -35.81 -52.17 -14.21
C HIS A 25 -36.55 -51.03 -13.48
N GLY A 26 -37.62 -50.53 -14.11
CA GLY A 26 -38.77 -50.02 -13.36
C GLY A 26 -39.12 -48.55 -13.54
N GLN A 27 -39.93 -48.31 -14.58
CA GLN A 27 -40.80 -47.17 -14.84
C GLN A 27 -41.32 -46.36 -13.63
N GLY A 28 -41.36 -45.04 -13.80
CA GLY A 28 -42.13 -44.11 -12.97
C GLY A 28 -42.20 -42.74 -13.61
N LEU A 29 -43.20 -42.52 -14.48
CA LEU A 29 -43.52 -41.21 -15.04
C LEU A 29 -44.11 -40.34 -13.90
N GLN A 30 -43.28 -39.51 -13.26
CA GLN A 30 -43.74 -38.46 -12.35
C GLN A 30 -43.62 -37.09 -13.02
N LYS A 31 -44.77 -36.41 -13.10
CA LYS A 31 -44.93 -35.04 -13.56
C LYS A 31 -43.97 -34.11 -12.78
N PRO A 32 -43.50 -33.02 -13.40
CA PRO A 32 -42.65 -32.05 -12.71
C PRO A 32 -43.44 -31.43 -11.56
N ASP A 33 -42.95 -31.67 -10.34
CA ASP A 33 -43.36 -30.88 -9.19
C ASP A 33 -43.06 -29.41 -9.48
N THR A 34 -44.09 -28.61 -9.26
CA THR A 34 -44.10 -27.15 -9.22
C THR A 34 -42.78 -26.59 -8.72
N TYR A 35 -42.13 -25.82 -9.59
CA TYR A 35 -41.02 -24.94 -9.25
C TYR A 35 -41.54 -23.91 -8.22
N ASP A 36 -41.44 -24.23 -6.92
CA ASP A 36 -41.66 -23.25 -5.85
C ASP A 36 -40.57 -22.20 -6.00
N GLY A 37 -40.98 -21.02 -6.46
CA GLY A 37 -40.16 -19.85 -6.75
C GLY A 37 -39.54 -19.22 -5.50
N ARG A 38 -38.97 -20.03 -4.61
CA ARG A 38 -38.00 -19.58 -3.62
C ARG A 38 -36.63 -19.72 -4.24
N MET A 39 -36.28 -18.74 -5.08
CA MET A 39 -34.88 -18.33 -5.15
C MET A 39 -34.43 -18.17 -3.71
N ALA A 40 -33.49 -19.03 -3.29
CA ALA A 40 -32.72 -18.80 -2.09
C ALA A 40 -32.28 -17.34 -2.18
N ARG A 41 -32.76 -16.49 -1.24
CA ARG A 41 -32.24 -15.14 -1.12
C ARG A 41 -30.75 -15.33 -0.92
N THR A 42 -29.98 -15.01 -1.96
CA THR A 42 -28.56 -14.78 -1.86
C THR A 42 -28.39 -13.91 -0.62
N PRO A 43 -27.51 -14.27 0.33
CA PRO A 43 -27.31 -13.44 1.52
C PRO A 43 -27.15 -12.01 1.02
N ASP A 44 -27.91 -11.11 1.62
CA ASP A 44 -27.84 -9.67 1.37
C ASP A 44 -26.43 -9.25 1.81
N ILE A 45 -25.45 -9.46 0.93
CA ILE A 45 -24.12 -8.91 1.08
C ILE A 45 -24.34 -7.44 0.78
N THR A 46 -24.79 -6.71 1.80
CA THR A 46 -24.74 -5.26 1.80
C THR A 46 -23.25 -4.92 1.70
N SER A 47 -22.77 -4.79 0.48
CA SER A 47 -21.37 -4.47 0.20
C SER A 47 -21.01 -3.22 1.01
N PRO A 48 -19.94 -3.26 1.82
CA PRO A 48 -19.72 -2.26 2.85
C PRO A 48 -19.46 -0.88 2.24
N HIS A 49 -19.91 0.17 2.94
CA HIS A 49 -19.51 1.54 2.64
C HIS A 49 -18.11 1.81 3.19
N VAL A 50 -17.33 2.64 2.51
CA VAL A 50 -16.00 3.05 2.97
C VAL A 50 -15.74 4.51 2.64
N VAL A 51 -15.07 5.21 3.55
CA VAL A 51 -14.59 6.57 3.31
C VAL A 51 -13.11 6.51 3.02
N THR A 52 -12.69 7.05 1.87
CA THR A 52 -11.28 7.19 1.54
C THR A 52 -10.80 8.62 1.79
N TYR A 53 -9.59 8.74 2.33
CA TYR A 53 -8.80 9.96 2.25
C TYR A 53 -7.64 9.74 1.28
N ASP A 54 -7.61 10.51 0.20
CA ASP A 54 -6.51 10.49 -0.76
C ASP A 54 -5.69 11.77 -0.67
N GLY A 55 -4.60 11.73 0.08
CA GLY A 55 -3.59 12.78 0.18
C GLY A 55 -2.70 12.89 -1.06
N LEU A 56 -3.15 12.33 -2.19
CA LEU A 56 -2.63 12.45 -3.55
C LEU A 56 -3.84 12.59 -4.53
N PRO A 57 -3.67 12.97 -5.81
CA PRO A 57 -2.45 13.22 -6.55
C PRO A 57 -2.21 14.71 -6.76
N ALA A 58 -0.94 15.06 -6.72
CA ALA A 58 -0.51 16.23 -7.40
C ALA A 58 -0.29 15.85 -8.87
N ALA A 59 -1.24 16.16 -9.73
CA ALA A 59 -0.85 16.63 -11.06
C ALA A 59 0.00 17.94 -10.96
N ALA A 60 0.21 18.45 -9.73
CA ALA A 60 0.74 19.75 -9.32
C ALA A 60 1.71 19.67 -8.09
N GLY A 61 2.58 18.65 -7.98
CA GLY A 61 3.68 18.58 -7.01
C GLY A 61 3.46 18.81 -5.48
N GLY A 62 2.46 18.22 -4.81
CA GLY A 62 2.22 18.42 -3.37
C GLY A 62 1.83 17.15 -2.62
N ALA A 63 2.81 16.33 -2.25
CA ALA A 63 2.69 15.49 -1.06
C ALA A 63 2.71 16.41 0.17
N HIS A 64 2.11 16.01 1.30
CA HIS A 64 2.07 16.87 2.47
C HIS A 64 3.47 17.06 3.04
N SER A 65 3.90 18.30 3.24
CA SER A 65 5.20 18.57 3.87
C SER A 65 5.24 17.98 5.27
N LEU A 66 6.30 17.22 5.57
CA LEU A 66 6.59 16.76 6.93
C LEU A 66 7.10 17.90 7.83
N ARG A 67 7.22 19.13 7.31
CA ARG A 67 7.63 20.37 8.01
C ARG A 67 8.96 20.26 8.76
N ALA A 68 9.86 19.42 8.28
CA ALA A 68 11.18 19.21 8.84
C ALA A 68 12.22 19.34 7.73
N LYS A 69 13.20 20.24 7.93
CA LYS A 69 14.31 20.44 6.99
C LYS A 69 15.35 19.33 7.08
N ARG A 70 15.55 18.76 8.27
CA ARG A 70 16.49 17.65 8.45
C ARG A 70 15.79 16.29 8.23
N PRO A 71 16.40 15.36 7.46
CA PRO A 71 15.84 14.04 7.18
C PRO A 71 15.56 13.18 8.43
N ASP A 72 16.45 13.19 9.42
CA ASP A 72 16.28 12.46 10.68
C ASP A 72 15.03 12.89 11.45
N LYS A 73 14.77 14.20 11.53
CA LYS A 73 13.57 14.75 12.18
C LYS A 73 12.30 14.44 11.39
N ALA A 74 12.37 14.45 10.06
CA ALA A 74 11.26 14.01 9.23
C ALA A 74 10.96 12.52 9.42
N PHE A 75 11.99 11.68 9.53
CA PHE A 75 11.87 10.26 9.80
C PHE A 75 11.27 9.96 11.18
N GLN A 76 11.69 10.70 12.22
CA GLN A 76 11.11 10.59 13.56
C GLN A 76 9.59 10.85 13.53
N ARG A 77 9.15 11.91 12.83
CA ARG A 77 7.71 12.22 12.66
C ARG A 77 6.97 11.12 11.92
N LEU A 78 7.57 10.58 10.86
CA LEU A 78 7.01 9.44 10.13
C LEU A 78 6.83 8.23 11.04
N GLN A 79 7.87 7.86 11.81
CA GLN A 79 7.81 6.72 12.72
C GLN A 79 6.76 6.90 13.81
N SER A 80 6.67 8.10 14.41
CA SER A 80 5.62 8.39 15.40
C SER A 80 4.22 8.22 14.81
N PHE A 81 3.97 8.72 13.60
CA PHE A 81 2.68 8.54 12.92
C PHE A 81 2.40 7.07 12.61
N VAL A 82 3.36 6.36 12.01
CA VAL A 82 3.20 4.94 11.64
C VAL A 82 2.96 4.08 12.88
N GLY A 83 3.76 4.25 13.93
CA GLY A 83 3.63 3.46 15.16
C GLY A 83 2.33 3.70 15.92
N ALA A 84 1.75 4.90 15.84
CA ALA A 84 0.52 5.24 16.56
C ALA A 84 -0.76 4.94 15.78
N CYS A 85 -0.73 5.04 14.45
CA CYS A 85 -1.94 5.02 13.64
C CYS A 85 -2.06 3.79 12.72
N THR A 86 -1.02 2.98 12.59
CA THR A 86 -1.00 1.91 11.59
C THR A 86 -0.43 0.59 12.08
N ALA A 87 -0.86 -0.48 11.42
CA ALA A 87 -0.26 -1.81 11.50
C ALA A 87 0.29 -2.21 10.12
N PRO A 88 1.50 -2.78 10.01
CA PRO A 88 2.09 -3.14 8.73
C PRO A 88 1.33 -4.31 8.08
N VAL A 89 1.08 -4.22 6.78
CA VAL A 89 0.54 -5.36 5.98
C VAL A 89 1.66 -6.19 5.39
N SER A 90 2.73 -5.52 4.97
CA SER A 90 3.95 -6.14 4.44
C SER A 90 5.17 -5.31 4.86
N PRO A 91 6.40 -5.83 4.69
CA PRO A 91 7.60 -5.04 4.86
C PRO A 91 7.57 -3.77 4.01
N ALA A 92 8.10 -2.68 4.55
CA ALA A 92 8.23 -1.42 3.84
C ALA A 92 9.30 -1.54 2.74
N ALA A 93 9.01 -1.01 1.56
CA ALA A 93 9.97 -0.90 0.48
C ALA A 93 10.70 0.44 0.55
N TRP A 94 12.04 0.38 0.60
CA TRP A 94 12.89 1.57 0.71
C TRP A 94 13.78 1.73 -0.52
N ALA A 95 13.90 2.97 -1.00
CA ALA A 95 14.75 3.32 -2.12
C ALA A 95 15.49 4.63 -1.84
N PHE A 96 16.80 4.64 -2.11
CA PHE A 96 17.61 5.85 -2.11
C PHE A 96 17.69 6.38 -3.53
N GLU A 97 17.39 7.65 -3.73
CA GLU A 97 17.36 8.31 -5.03
C GLU A 97 18.32 9.49 -5.02
N ILE A 98 19.07 9.67 -6.12
CA ILE A 98 19.84 10.87 -6.41
C ILE A 98 19.31 11.47 -7.71
N SER A 99 18.80 12.68 -7.65
CA SER A 99 18.29 13.42 -8.80
C SER A 99 19.43 13.95 -9.68
N ALA A 100 19.19 13.95 -10.99
CA ALA A 100 20.06 14.61 -11.96
C ALA A 100 19.96 16.15 -11.84
N GLY A 101 20.96 16.86 -12.35
CA GLY A 101 21.02 18.33 -12.29
C GLY A 101 21.42 18.88 -10.93
N GLY A 102 22.02 18.05 -10.06
CA GLY A 102 22.67 18.49 -8.83
C GLY A 102 24.05 19.11 -9.04
N PRO A 103 24.60 19.81 -8.05
CA PRO A 103 25.98 20.27 -8.09
C PRO A 103 26.95 19.07 -8.24
N PRO A 104 27.97 19.13 -9.13
CA PRO A 104 28.77 17.97 -9.49
C PRO A 104 29.45 17.27 -8.31
N ALA A 105 30.09 18.04 -7.42
CA ALA A 105 30.83 17.47 -6.28
C ALA A 105 29.90 16.79 -5.24
N PRO A 106 28.84 17.44 -4.72
CA PRO A 106 27.83 16.75 -3.89
C PRO A 106 27.19 15.54 -4.56
N THR A 107 26.89 15.62 -5.87
CA THR A 107 26.30 14.50 -6.62
C THR A 107 27.25 13.31 -6.67
N ALA A 108 28.53 13.54 -7.02
CA ALA A 108 29.54 12.48 -7.07
C ALA A 108 29.75 11.82 -5.70
N ARG A 109 29.80 12.63 -4.62
CA ARG A 109 29.89 12.10 -3.25
C ARG A 109 28.69 11.25 -2.88
N ALA A 110 27.48 11.71 -3.17
CA ALA A 110 26.25 10.96 -2.89
C ALA A 110 26.21 9.64 -3.64
N VAL A 111 26.61 9.62 -4.92
CA VAL A 111 26.66 8.40 -5.75
C VAL A 111 27.69 7.41 -5.23
N ALA A 112 28.89 7.89 -4.87
CA ALA A 112 29.94 7.04 -4.30
C ALA A 112 29.47 6.39 -2.99
N LEU A 113 28.92 7.20 -2.08
CA LEU A 113 28.39 6.73 -0.80
C LEU A 113 27.25 5.71 -0.99
N ALA A 114 26.26 6.03 -1.84
CA ALA A 114 25.15 5.12 -2.11
C ALA A 114 25.64 3.79 -2.71
N THR A 115 26.63 3.82 -3.59
CA THR A 115 27.19 2.61 -4.21
C THR A 115 27.99 1.77 -3.23
N GLU A 116 28.76 2.42 -2.35
CA GLU A 116 29.50 1.76 -1.27
C GLU A 116 28.56 1.08 -0.28
N ARG A 117 27.50 1.76 0.16
CA ARG A 117 26.60 1.27 1.22
C ARG A 117 25.50 0.34 0.73
N PHE A 118 25.00 0.54 -0.49
CA PHE A 118 23.81 -0.16 -0.99
C PHE A 118 24.08 -1.02 -2.23
N GLY A 119 25.34 -1.08 -2.68
CA GLY A 119 25.73 -1.81 -3.89
C GLY A 119 25.38 -1.07 -5.18
N GLY A 120 25.20 -1.82 -6.28
CA GLY A 120 24.88 -1.22 -7.57
C GLY A 120 23.49 -0.56 -7.61
N PRO A 121 23.29 0.48 -8.44
CA PRO A 121 21.97 1.06 -8.61
C PRO A 121 21.03 0.06 -9.26
N ARG A 122 19.79 0.03 -8.77
CA ARG A 122 18.72 -0.80 -9.30
C ARG A 122 18.10 -0.22 -10.57
N TYR A 123 18.17 1.11 -10.72
CA TYR A 123 17.53 1.84 -11.79
C TYR A 123 18.29 3.13 -12.10
N ARG A 124 18.37 3.46 -13.39
CA ARG A 124 18.96 4.71 -13.89
C ARG A 124 18.02 5.30 -14.92
N ALA A 125 17.65 6.56 -14.73
CA ALA A 125 16.91 7.37 -15.68
C ALA A 125 17.67 8.67 -15.95
N GLN A 126 17.24 9.41 -16.98
CA GLN A 126 17.78 10.74 -17.26
C GLN A 126 17.60 11.71 -16.08
N THR A 127 16.55 11.53 -15.28
CA THR A 127 16.19 12.43 -14.18
C THR A 127 16.74 12.04 -12.83
N HIS A 128 17.16 10.78 -12.63
CA HIS A 128 17.62 10.28 -11.34
C HIS A 128 18.28 8.89 -11.45
N THR A 129 19.03 8.50 -10.42
CA THR A 129 19.51 7.13 -10.18
C THR A 129 18.98 6.62 -8.85
N GLU A 130 18.61 5.35 -8.77
CA GLU A 130 18.06 4.73 -7.56
C GLU A 130 18.84 3.49 -7.11
N TRP A 131 18.84 3.28 -5.79
CA TRP A 131 19.36 2.10 -5.10
C TRP A 131 18.25 1.49 -4.24
N ASN A 132 18.25 0.15 -4.13
CA ASN A 132 17.44 -0.52 -3.11
C ASN A 132 18.11 -0.30 -1.76
N VAL A 133 17.34 0.03 -0.73
CA VAL A 133 17.84 0.15 0.64
C VAL A 133 17.19 -0.96 1.46
N PRO A 134 17.95 -1.96 1.93
CA PRO A 134 17.39 -2.91 2.88
C PRO A 134 17.01 -2.21 4.20
N PRO A 135 15.97 -2.67 4.93
CA PRO A 135 15.51 -2.03 6.16
C PRO A 135 16.60 -1.75 7.20
N GLU A 136 17.57 -2.65 7.33
CA GLU A 136 18.72 -2.54 8.23
C GLU A 136 19.69 -1.40 7.87
N PHE A 137 19.66 -0.93 6.63
CA PHE A 137 20.50 0.18 6.14
C PHE A 137 19.78 1.54 6.12
N VAL A 138 18.54 1.63 6.61
CA VAL A 138 17.77 2.89 6.64
C VAL A 138 18.48 3.99 7.43
N SER A 139 19.06 3.66 8.59
CA SER A 139 19.83 4.63 9.40
C SER A 139 21.03 5.18 8.62
N HIS A 140 21.75 4.31 7.92
CA HIS A 140 22.88 4.69 7.07
C HIS A 140 22.46 5.55 5.87
N ALA A 141 21.28 5.31 5.30
CA ALA A 141 20.72 6.17 4.26
C ALA A 141 20.35 7.56 4.79
N LEU A 142 19.84 7.67 6.03
CA LEU A 142 19.55 8.95 6.64
C LEU A 142 20.81 9.76 6.95
N GLU A 143 21.86 9.10 7.46
CA GLU A 143 23.19 9.70 7.63
C GLU A 143 23.72 10.25 6.31
N ALA A 144 23.61 9.46 5.22
CA ALA A 144 24.02 9.90 3.89
C ALA A 144 23.32 11.20 3.45
N LEU A 145 22.00 11.31 3.69
CA LEU A 145 21.26 12.53 3.37
C LEU A 145 21.71 13.73 4.21
N ILE A 146 22.08 13.49 5.46
CA ILE A 146 22.58 14.54 6.37
C ILE A 146 23.97 15.01 5.92
N ASP A 147 24.85 14.08 5.55
CA ASP A 147 26.22 14.35 5.09
C ASP A 147 26.24 15.11 3.77
N VAL A 148 25.30 14.83 2.87
CA VAL A 148 25.11 15.60 1.63
C VAL A 148 24.70 17.04 1.93
N GLY A 149 24.00 17.29 3.04
CA GLY A 149 23.49 18.61 3.41
C GLY A 149 22.25 19.01 2.59
N PRO A 150 21.74 20.24 2.76
CA PRO A 150 20.48 20.71 2.16
C PRO A 150 20.61 21.07 0.67
N GLU A 151 21.29 20.21 -0.10
CA GLU A 151 21.56 20.38 -1.51
C GLU A 151 20.29 20.17 -2.35
N VAL A 152 20.17 20.99 -3.40
CA VAL A 152 19.07 20.93 -4.37
C VAL A 152 19.61 20.87 -5.78
N THR A 153 18.80 20.35 -6.70
CA THR A 153 19.07 20.42 -8.14
C THR A 153 18.84 21.82 -8.68
N THR A 154 19.24 22.07 -9.92
CA THR A 154 18.95 23.32 -10.66
C THR A 154 17.46 23.67 -10.71
N HIS A 155 16.58 22.67 -10.55
CA HIS A 155 15.13 22.85 -10.52
C HIS A 155 14.54 22.92 -9.11
N GLY A 156 15.36 23.07 -8.07
CA GLY A 156 14.93 23.23 -6.68
C GLY A 156 14.41 21.95 -6.01
N ARG A 157 14.59 20.76 -6.62
CA ARG A 157 14.27 19.47 -6.00
C ARG A 157 15.42 19.07 -5.06
N SER A 158 15.11 18.38 -3.96
CA SER A 158 16.14 17.72 -3.13
C SER A 158 17.11 16.92 -4.01
N LEU A 159 18.42 17.13 -3.84
CA LEU A 159 19.45 16.40 -4.56
C LEU A 159 19.34 14.89 -4.34
N ALA A 160 19.23 14.48 -3.08
CA ALA A 160 19.06 13.09 -2.71
C ALA A 160 17.82 12.92 -1.84
N ALA A 161 17.22 11.74 -1.88
CA ALA A 161 16.08 11.39 -1.06
C ALA A 161 16.01 9.91 -0.74
N LEU A 162 15.51 9.60 0.46
CA LEU A 162 15.13 8.26 0.87
C LEU A 162 13.60 8.15 0.82
N THR A 163 13.09 7.26 -0.03
CA THR A 163 11.66 7.02 -0.17
C THR A 163 11.27 5.71 0.50
N CYS A 164 10.20 5.74 1.29
CA CYS A 164 9.52 4.59 1.87
C CYS A 164 8.12 4.47 1.27
N SER A 165 7.77 3.28 0.79
CA SER A 165 6.40 2.91 0.43
C SER A 165 5.98 1.72 1.26
N THR A 166 4.85 1.82 1.96
CA THR A 166 4.36 0.72 2.81
C THR A 166 2.84 0.60 2.76
N PRO A 167 2.31 -0.59 2.44
CA PRO A 167 0.91 -0.93 2.68
C PRO A 167 0.65 -1.10 4.18
N VAL A 168 -0.44 -0.54 4.65
CA VAL A 168 -0.79 -0.52 6.07
C VAL A 168 -2.27 -0.79 6.30
N ARG A 169 -2.60 -1.23 7.51
CA ARG A 169 -3.96 -1.14 8.07
C ARG A 169 -4.00 0.03 9.03
N LEU A 170 -5.12 0.74 9.05
CA LEU A 170 -5.36 1.74 10.08
C LEU A 170 -5.76 1.07 11.39
N VAL A 171 -5.23 1.62 12.48
CA VAL A 171 -5.59 1.23 13.84
C VAL A 171 -6.80 2.05 14.27
N ASP A 172 -7.80 1.37 14.82
CA ASP A 172 -8.91 1.96 15.52
C ASP A 172 -8.42 2.55 16.86
N PRO A 173 -8.54 3.86 17.10
CA PRO A 173 -8.06 4.46 18.33
C PRO A 173 -8.76 3.95 19.58
N ASP A 174 -10.00 3.44 19.48
CA ASP A 174 -10.77 3.01 20.64
C ASP A 174 -10.35 1.61 21.09
N THR A 175 -10.03 0.73 20.15
CA THR A 175 -9.69 -0.68 20.45
C THR A 175 -8.19 -0.98 20.38
N GLY A 176 -7.40 -0.11 19.73
CA GLY A 176 -5.99 -0.35 19.43
C GLY A 176 -5.74 -1.43 18.37
N ALA A 177 -6.79 -2.06 17.84
CA ALA A 177 -6.72 -3.07 16.78
C ALA A 177 -6.96 -2.45 15.41
N SER A 178 -6.52 -3.12 14.33
CA SER A 178 -6.88 -2.69 12.98
C SER A 178 -8.35 -2.94 12.68
N TYR A 179 -8.99 -2.08 11.88
CA TYR A 179 -10.38 -2.29 11.43
C TYR A 179 -10.51 -3.62 10.66
N PRO A 180 -11.23 -4.63 11.21
CA PRO A 180 -11.27 -5.97 10.62
C PRO A 180 -12.13 -6.03 9.34
N ASP A 181 -13.08 -5.11 9.19
CA ASP A 181 -14.01 -5.00 8.08
C ASP A 181 -13.50 -4.12 6.93
N ILE A 182 -12.36 -3.44 7.12
CA ILE A 182 -11.72 -2.62 6.09
C ILE A 182 -10.56 -3.41 5.48
N THR A 183 -10.90 -4.29 4.53
CA THR A 183 -9.93 -5.14 3.81
C THR A 183 -10.24 -5.19 2.32
N PRO A 184 -9.27 -5.39 1.42
CA PRO A 184 -9.55 -5.55 -0.01
C PRO A 184 -10.60 -6.63 -0.33
N ASP A 185 -10.60 -7.73 0.41
CA ASP A 185 -11.52 -8.85 0.21
C ASP A 185 -12.97 -8.44 0.48
N ALA A 186 -13.20 -7.61 1.51
CA ALA A 186 -14.52 -7.07 1.84
C ALA A 186 -15.11 -6.17 0.74
N PHE A 187 -14.28 -5.64 -0.15
CA PHE A 187 -14.69 -4.82 -1.30
C PHE A 187 -14.49 -5.54 -2.63
N GLY A 188 -14.37 -6.87 -2.64
CA GLY A 188 -14.17 -7.65 -3.87
C GLY A 188 -12.93 -7.25 -4.66
N HIS A 189 -11.91 -6.74 -3.97
CA HIS A 189 -10.70 -6.17 -4.56
C HIS A 189 -10.92 -5.03 -5.56
N PHE A 190 -12.01 -4.27 -5.43
CA PHE A 190 -12.36 -3.20 -6.36
C PHE A 190 -11.21 -2.18 -6.54
N ALA A 191 -10.77 -1.99 -7.78
CA ALA A 191 -9.72 -1.05 -8.14
C ALA A 191 -10.24 0.40 -8.14
N VAL A 192 -9.54 1.27 -7.43
CA VAL A 192 -9.89 2.69 -7.29
C VAL A 192 -9.32 3.51 -8.46
N ASP A 193 -8.14 3.15 -8.95
CA ASP A 193 -7.45 3.82 -10.04
C ASP A 193 -6.61 2.85 -10.88
N GLY A 194 -6.02 3.37 -11.96
CA GLY A 194 -5.08 2.62 -12.81
C GLY A 194 -3.69 2.40 -12.20
N TYR A 195 -3.45 2.84 -10.96
CA TYR A 195 -2.15 2.79 -10.27
C TYR A 195 -2.10 1.68 -9.21
N GLY A 196 -3.08 0.77 -9.21
CA GLY A 196 -3.11 -0.42 -8.36
C GLY A 196 -3.73 -0.20 -6.99
N ARG A 197 -4.34 0.96 -6.71
CA ARG A 197 -5.06 1.20 -5.45
C ARG A 197 -6.38 0.43 -5.44
N ARG A 198 -6.76 -0.10 -4.27
CA ARG A 198 -7.96 -0.94 -4.10
C ARG A 198 -8.76 -0.56 -2.86
N LEU A 199 -10.09 -0.51 -2.93
CA LEU A 199 -10.88 -0.24 -1.73
C LEU A 199 -10.53 -1.23 -0.61
N GLY A 200 -10.50 -0.73 0.62
CA GLY A 200 -10.14 -1.52 1.81
C GLY A 200 -8.64 -1.74 2.03
N ALA A 201 -7.75 -1.38 1.11
CA ALA A 201 -6.31 -1.31 1.42
C ALA A 201 -5.94 0.12 1.84
N SER A 202 -4.97 0.29 2.74
CA SER A 202 -4.39 1.61 3.01
C SER A 202 -2.90 1.57 2.75
N GLY A 203 -2.31 2.74 2.56
CA GLY A 203 -0.89 2.86 2.26
C GLY A 203 -0.38 4.27 2.43
N LEU A 204 0.93 4.37 2.57
CA LEU A 204 1.63 5.65 2.58
C LEU A 204 2.90 5.58 1.73
N ARG A 205 3.31 6.74 1.26
CA ARG A 205 4.61 6.97 0.63
C ARG A 205 5.26 8.19 1.26
N ALA A 206 6.37 8.00 1.95
CA ALA A 206 7.16 9.09 2.50
C ALA A 206 8.40 9.30 1.63
N THR A 207 8.76 10.55 1.38
CA THR A 207 10.03 10.91 0.75
C THR A 207 10.77 11.85 1.68
N LEU A 208 11.94 11.42 2.16
CA LEU A 208 12.81 12.16 3.07
C LEU A 208 13.97 12.71 2.25
N GLY A 209 13.92 13.99 1.89
CA GLY A 209 14.92 14.61 1.02
C GLY A 209 15.91 15.48 1.78
N THR A 210 17.05 15.74 1.13
CA THR A 210 18.09 16.68 1.60
C THR A 210 17.55 18.06 1.95
N ALA A 211 16.62 18.59 1.14
CA ALA A 211 16.07 19.94 1.32
C ALA A 211 14.61 19.96 1.78
N ALA A 212 13.82 18.97 1.38
CA ALA A 212 12.40 18.86 1.71
C ALA A 212 11.97 17.42 1.88
N SER A 213 11.07 17.20 2.83
CA SER A 213 10.46 15.90 3.11
C SER A 213 8.93 15.96 3.01
N SER A 214 8.32 14.89 2.52
CA SER A 214 6.89 14.82 2.25
C SER A 214 6.29 13.46 2.57
N LEU A 215 4.97 13.44 2.77
CA LEU A 215 4.17 12.26 3.05
C LEU A 215 2.91 12.28 2.19
N SER A 216 2.74 11.20 1.46
CA SER A 216 1.55 10.89 0.68
C SER A 216 0.76 9.79 1.39
N LEU A 217 -0.55 9.97 1.45
CA LEU A 217 -1.46 9.08 2.17
C LEU A 217 -2.55 8.59 1.21
N TRP A 218 -2.89 7.32 1.31
CA TRP A 218 -4.11 6.78 0.74
C TRP A 218 -4.73 5.86 1.77
N LEU A 219 -5.83 6.32 2.37
CA LEU A 219 -6.38 5.75 3.58
C LEU A 219 -7.83 5.33 3.33
N ASN A 220 -8.21 4.17 3.86
CA ASN A 220 -9.57 3.65 3.87
C ASN A 220 -10.04 3.58 5.33
N LEU A 221 -11.10 4.31 5.64
CA LEU A 221 -11.72 4.41 6.97
C LEU A 221 -13.17 3.88 6.94
N PRO A 222 -13.70 3.40 8.07
CA PRO A 222 -15.12 3.10 8.21
C PRO A 222 -16.01 4.27 7.78
N ALA A 223 -17.20 3.97 7.27
CA ALA A 223 -18.19 4.95 6.86
C ALA A 223 -19.34 5.14 7.87
N ASP A 224 -19.08 4.81 9.14
CA ASP A 224 -20.01 4.84 10.26
C ASP A 224 -19.48 5.74 11.40
N GLU A 225 -19.99 5.59 12.62
CA GLU A 225 -19.58 6.38 13.78
C GLU A 225 -18.08 6.34 14.08
N ARG A 226 -17.35 5.32 13.63
CA ARG A 226 -15.90 5.17 13.81
C ARG A 226 -15.08 6.14 12.95
N LEU A 227 -15.69 6.72 11.90
CA LEU A 227 -15.01 7.63 10.98
C LEU A 227 -14.40 8.85 11.68
N ALA A 228 -15.19 9.52 12.52
CA ALA A 228 -14.75 10.78 13.14
C ALA A 228 -13.66 10.57 14.21
N PRO A 229 -13.76 9.59 15.14
CA PRO A 229 -12.65 9.22 16.01
C PRO A 229 -11.38 8.83 15.24
N GLY A 230 -11.48 7.95 14.24
CA GLY A 230 -10.34 7.53 13.43
C GLY A 230 -9.66 8.70 12.70
N ALA A 231 -10.44 9.59 12.08
CA ALA A 231 -9.91 10.78 11.44
C ALA A 231 -9.21 11.74 12.41
N ARG A 232 -9.76 11.94 13.62
CA ARG A 232 -9.14 12.77 14.66
C ARG A 232 -7.83 12.17 15.17
N HIS A 233 -7.77 10.85 15.34
CA HIS A 233 -6.55 10.15 15.72
C HIS A 233 -5.44 10.37 14.70
N LEU A 234 -5.75 10.22 13.40
CA LEU A 234 -4.81 10.54 12.32
C LEU A 234 -4.36 12.00 12.37
N GLN A 235 -5.30 12.94 12.50
CA GLN A 235 -5.00 14.37 12.54
C GLN A 235 -4.10 14.74 13.74
N GLY A 236 -4.26 14.09 14.89
CA GLY A 236 -3.44 14.31 16.09
C GLY A 236 -1.99 13.87 15.93
N HIS A 237 -1.71 12.90 15.05
CA HIS A 237 -0.36 12.35 14.84
C HIS A 237 0.33 12.85 13.57
N LEU A 238 -0.40 13.55 12.70
CA LEU A 238 0.16 14.12 11.47
C LEU A 238 0.72 15.54 11.68
N PRO A 239 1.88 15.88 11.12
CA PRO A 239 2.47 17.22 11.24
C PRO A 239 1.79 18.27 10.34
N PHE A 240 0.67 17.92 9.71
CA PHE A 240 -0.10 18.77 8.80
C PHE A 240 -1.60 18.52 8.96
N ARG A 241 -2.41 19.47 8.48
CA ARG A 241 -3.86 19.34 8.46
C ARG A 241 -4.33 18.49 7.27
N LEU A 242 -5.22 17.55 7.53
CA LEU A 242 -5.91 16.78 6.50
C LEU A 242 -6.90 17.71 5.78
N SER A 243 -6.70 17.93 4.49
CA SER A 243 -7.57 18.82 3.71
C SER A 243 -8.98 18.24 3.51
N ALA A 244 -10.00 19.08 3.67
CA ALA A 244 -11.40 18.74 3.47
C ALA A 244 -11.74 18.28 2.03
N LYS A 245 -10.87 18.54 1.05
CA LYS A 245 -11.14 18.26 -0.38
C LYS A 245 -10.95 16.78 -0.77
N HIS A 246 -10.20 16.03 0.04
CA HIS A 246 -9.71 14.68 -0.29
C HIS A 246 -10.57 13.53 0.23
N TRP A 247 -11.66 13.85 0.93
CA TRP A 247 -12.58 12.85 1.45
C TRP A 247 -13.56 12.39 0.36
N ARG A 248 -13.70 11.08 0.19
CA ARG A 248 -14.68 10.45 -0.71
C ARG A 248 -15.38 9.32 0.01
N LEU A 249 -16.70 9.27 -0.14
CA LEU A 249 -17.52 8.14 0.31
C LEU A 249 -17.81 7.24 -0.88
N TRP A 250 -17.44 5.97 -0.75
CA TRP A 250 -17.70 4.91 -1.71
C TRP A 250 -18.88 4.08 -1.26
N ARG A 251 -19.83 3.90 -2.18
CA ARG A 251 -21.01 3.07 -1.99
C ARG A 251 -21.11 2.05 -3.12
N PRO A 252 -21.60 0.83 -2.87
CA PRO A 252 -21.88 -0.10 -3.94
C PRO A 252 -22.95 0.47 -4.87
N THR A 253 -22.86 0.11 -6.15
CA THR A 253 -23.94 0.33 -7.13
C THR A 253 -25.15 -0.54 -6.77
N ARG A 254 -26.31 -0.22 -7.36
CA ARG A 254 -27.54 -1.02 -7.15
C ARG A 254 -27.36 -2.49 -7.57
N SER A 255 -26.52 -2.75 -8.55
CA SER A 255 -26.15 -4.09 -9.03
C SER A 255 -25.17 -4.83 -8.11
N GLY A 256 -24.52 -4.12 -7.16
CA GLY A 256 -23.57 -4.71 -6.20
C GLY A 256 -22.21 -5.08 -6.79
N ASP A 257 -22.00 -4.89 -8.08
CA ASP A 257 -20.81 -5.29 -8.86
C ASP A 257 -19.74 -4.20 -8.98
N ALA A 258 -20.05 -2.97 -8.56
CA ALA A 258 -19.17 -1.82 -8.67
C ALA A 258 -19.35 -0.86 -7.50
N TYR A 259 -18.44 0.12 -7.39
CA TYR A 259 -18.54 1.19 -6.41
C TYR A 259 -18.60 2.56 -7.08
N ARG A 260 -19.38 3.46 -6.49
CA ARG A 260 -19.45 4.88 -6.87
C ARG A 260 -18.88 5.75 -5.77
N ALA A 261 -17.89 6.57 -6.12
CA ALA A 261 -17.35 7.60 -5.24
C ALA A 261 -18.20 8.88 -5.28
N THR A 262 -18.43 9.47 -4.11
CA THR A 262 -19.04 10.79 -3.94
C THR A 262 -18.20 11.65 -3.02
N LYS A 263 -18.18 12.98 -3.22
CA LYS A 263 -17.54 13.87 -2.24
C LYS A 263 -18.31 13.78 -0.93
N THR A 264 -17.59 13.72 0.18
CA THR A 264 -18.17 13.78 1.52
C THR A 264 -17.51 14.92 2.30
N PRO A 265 -18.21 15.59 3.23
CA PRO A 265 -17.60 16.58 4.11
C PRO A 265 -16.45 15.99 4.92
N SER A 266 -15.54 16.87 5.36
CA SER A 266 -14.50 16.49 6.32
C SER A 266 -15.15 15.97 7.61
N PRO A 267 -14.76 14.79 8.13
CA PRO A 267 -15.19 14.32 9.45
C PRO A 267 -14.48 15.07 10.59
N LEU A 268 -13.43 15.83 10.25
CA LEU A 268 -12.81 16.81 11.14
C LEU A 268 -13.65 18.08 11.06
N HIS A 269 -14.56 18.27 12.00
CA HIS A 269 -15.17 19.56 12.24
C HIS A 269 -14.13 20.48 12.88
N ASP A 270 -14.05 21.73 12.42
CA ASP A 270 -13.29 22.76 13.13
C ASP A 270 -13.93 22.92 14.50
N ARG A 271 -13.21 22.55 15.56
CA ARG A 271 -13.57 23.03 16.89
C ARG A 271 -13.34 24.54 16.88
N VAL A 272 -14.44 25.28 16.93
CA VAL A 272 -14.48 26.69 17.32
C VAL A 272 -13.85 26.83 18.70
#